data_AF-A0A124SGJ0-F1
#
_entry.id   AF-A0A124SGJ0-F1
#
_cell.length_a   1.000
_cell.length_b   1.000
_cell.length_c   1.000
_cell.angle_alpha   90.00
_cell.angle_beta   90.00
_cell.angle_gamma   90.00
#
_symmetry.space_group_name_H-M   'P 1'
#
loop_
_entity.id
_entity.type
_entity.pdbx_description
1 polymer ?
#
loop_
_entity_poly.entity_id
_entity_poly.type
_entity_poly.pdbx_seq_one_letter_code
_entity_poly.pdbx_strand_id
1 'polypeptide(L)'
;MRKNCTCLKLLAKEDKMHHLSCKQLEKIIDKITSIFTAIESARPRGESGILALCSLHQCMEKCKLLLHHCSESSKLYLVYINVS
;
A
#
# COMPACT_ATOMS: atom_id res chain seq x y z
N MET A 1 -5.47 37.81 -1.75
CA MET A 1 -6.28 36.84 -2.52
C MET A 1 -6.61 35.66 -1.61
N ARG A 2 -7.89 35.50 -1.26
CA ARG A 2 -8.38 34.46 -0.33
C ARG A 2 -8.28 33.09 -1.02
N LYS A 3 -7.32 32.26 -0.63
CA LYS A 3 -7.28 30.85 -1.07
C LYS A 3 -8.50 30.15 -0.46
N ASN A 4 -9.43 29.73 -1.30
CA ASN A 4 -10.66 29.04 -0.92
C ASN A 4 -10.35 27.85 0.01
N CYS A 5 -10.81 27.95 1.26
CA CYS A 5 -10.61 26.96 2.33
C CYS A 5 -11.24 25.58 2.04
N THR A 6 -11.93 25.42 0.91
CA THR A 6 -12.64 24.19 0.52
C THR A 6 -11.72 23.19 -0.18
N CYS A 7 -10.83 23.62 -1.08
CA CYS A 7 -9.90 22.71 -1.77
C CYS A 7 -8.87 22.09 -0.82
N LEU A 8 -8.40 22.86 0.17
CA LEU A 8 -7.44 22.36 1.17
C LEU A 8 -8.05 21.27 2.08
N LYS A 9 -9.36 21.38 2.39
CA LYS A 9 -10.10 20.37 3.15
C LYS A 9 -10.40 19.10 2.36
N LEU A 10 -10.53 19.20 1.03
CA LEU A 10 -10.73 18.03 0.15
C LEU A 10 -9.42 17.24 0.00
N LEU A 11 -8.30 17.93 -0.25
CA LEU A 11 -6.97 17.31 -0.31
C LEU A 11 -6.57 16.62 1.01
N ALA A 12 -6.85 17.25 2.16
CA ALA A 12 -6.60 16.62 3.47
C ALA A 12 -7.56 15.44 3.78
N LYS A 13 -8.74 15.39 3.15
CA LYS A 13 -9.66 14.24 3.25
C LYS A 13 -9.19 13.09 2.36
N GLU A 14 -8.74 13.38 1.15
CA GLU A 14 -8.13 12.40 0.26
C GLU A 14 -6.87 11.81 0.89
N ASP A 15 -6.02 12.63 1.49
CA ASP A 15 -4.81 12.17 2.19
C ASP A 15 -5.16 11.29 3.42
N LYS A 16 -6.19 11.65 4.20
CA LYS A 16 -6.68 10.80 5.30
C LYS A 16 -7.29 9.48 4.82
N MET A 17 -8.08 9.51 3.74
CA MET A 17 -8.68 8.32 3.13
C MET A 17 -7.59 7.41 2.57
N HIS A 18 -6.59 7.98 1.93
CA HIS A 18 -5.44 7.28 1.39
C HIS A 18 -4.61 6.64 2.49
N HIS A 19 -4.26 7.41 3.54
CA HIS A 19 -3.52 6.89 4.70
C HIS A 19 -4.24 5.73 5.38
N LEU A 20 -5.56 5.83 5.59
CA LEU A 20 -6.35 4.75 6.20
C LEU A 20 -6.43 3.52 5.28
N SER A 21 -6.62 3.71 3.99
CA SER A 21 -6.68 2.62 3.00
C SER A 21 -5.33 1.92 2.86
N CYS A 22 -4.23 2.66 2.83
CA CYS A 22 -2.87 2.12 2.84
C CYS A 22 -2.57 1.36 4.12
N LYS A 23 -3.00 1.88 5.28
CA LYS A 23 -2.82 1.19 6.57
C LYS A 23 -3.61 -0.11 6.65
N GLN A 24 -4.80 -0.17 6.04
CA GLN A 24 -5.56 -1.41 5.92
C GLN A 24 -4.87 -2.39 4.96
N LEU A 25 -4.38 -1.90 3.82
CA LEU A 25 -3.65 -2.71 2.84
C LEU A 25 -2.36 -3.28 3.45
N GLU A 26 -1.62 -2.50 4.23
CA GLU A 26 -0.43 -2.95 4.95
C GLU A 26 -0.74 -4.12 5.89
N LYS A 27 -1.83 -4.01 6.68
CA LYS A 27 -2.28 -5.12 7.55
C LYS A 27 -2.66 -6.38 6.78
N ILE A 28 -3.22 -6.23 5.58
CA ILE A 28 -3.57 -7.36 4.71
C ILE A 28 -2.28 -7.99 4.16
N ILE A 29 -1.31 -7.19 3.71
CA ILE A 29 -0.01 -7.68 3.23
C ILE A 29 0.74 -8.42 4.33
N ASP A 30 0.73 -7.91 5.56
CA ASP A 30 1.38 -8.53 6.71
C ASP A 30 0.81 -9.93 7.01
N LYS A 31 -0.53 -10.04 7.04
CA LYS A 31 -1.23 -11.33 7.18
C LYS A 31 -0.93 -12.30 6.04
N ILE A 32 -0.96 -11.82 4.80
CA ILE A 32 -0.66 -12.64 3.62
C ILE A 32 0.79 -13.11 3.66
N THR A 33 1.73 -12.26 4.10
CA THR A 33 3.14 -12.61 4.25
C THR A 33 3.32 -13.73 5.27
N SER A 34 2.64 -13.65 6.41
CA SER A 34 2.66 -14.72 7.42
C SER A 34 2.12 -16.05 6.87
N ILE A 35 1.01 -16.03 6.14
CA ILE A 35 0.44 -17.22 5.48
C ILE A 35 1.41 -17.75 4.42
N PHE A 36 2.01 -16.87 3.62
CA PHE A 36 2.98 -17.21 2.58
C PHE A 36 4.18 -17.95 3.17
N THR A 37 4.77 -17.43 4.24
CA THR A 37 5.90 -18.08 4.93
C THR A 37 5.52 -19.44 5.51
N ALA A 38 4.30 -19.60 6.04
CA ALA A 38 3.82 -20.89 6.54
C ALA A 38 3.66 -21.92 5.39
N ILE A 39 3.13 -21.49 4.25
CA ILE A 39 2.97 -22.34 3.06
C ILE A 39 4.34 -22.69 2.46
N GLU A 40 5.25 -21.72 2.33
CA GLU A 40 6.63 -21.97 1.89
C GLU A 40 7.35 -22.97 2.80
N SER A 41 7.19 -22.84 4.12
CA SER A 41 7.79 -23.74 5.11
C SER A 41 7.25 -25.16 5.00
N ALA A 42 6.00 -25.33 4.55
CA ALA A 42 5.43 -26.64 4.26
C ALA A 42 6.00 -27.28 2.98
N ARG A 43 6.80 -26.53 2.20
CA ARG A 43 7.50 -26.94 0.98
C ARG A 43 6.57 -27.69 0.01
N PRO A 44 5.64 -26.98 -0.66
CA PRO A 44 4.71 -27.62 -1.60
C PRO A 44 5.51 -28.25 -2.75
N ARG A 45 5.60 -29.58 -2.75
CA ARG A 45 6.31 -30.37 -3.77
C ARG A 45 5.52 -30.53 -5.08
N GLY A 46 4.37 -29.84 -5.22
CA GLY A 46 3.52 -29.90 -6.40
C GLY A 46 3.60 -28.62 -7.22
N GLU A 47 3.59 -28.74 -8.56
CA GLU A 47 3.57 -27.60 -9.49
C GLU A 47 2.43 -26.62 -9.18
N SER A 48 1.25 -27.13 -8.82
CA SER A 48 0.10 -26.30 -8.44
C SER A 48 0.37 -25.41 -7.22
N GLY A 49 1.09 -25.92 -6.22
CA GLY A 49 1.46 -25.15 -5.02
C GLY A 49 2.54 -24.10 -5.31
N ILE A 50 3.51 -24.44 -6.16
CA ILE A 50 4.55 -23.50 -6.60
C ILE A 50 3.96 -22.37 -7.44
N LEU A 51 3.05 -22.70 -8.37
CA LEU A 51 2.35 -21.71 -9.19
C LEU A 51 1.48 -20.78 -8.33
N ALA A 52 0.74 -21.33 -7.37
CA ALA A 52 -0.06 -20.53 -6.44
C ALA A 52 0.80 -19.58 -5.61
N LEU A 53 1.96 -20.02 -5.11
CA LEU A 53 2.92 -19.17 -4.41
C LEU A 53 3.48 -18.07 -5.33
N CYS A 54 3.84 -18.40 -6.56
CA CYS A 54 4.34 -17.43 -7.53
C CYS A 54 3.30 -16.34 -7.85
N SER A 55 2.04 -16.73 -8.07
CA SER A 55 0.94 -15.77 -8.29
C SER A 55 0.69 -14.88 -7.06
N LEU A 56 0.74 -15.46 -5.86
CA LEU A 56 0.57 -14.72 -4.62
C LEU A 56 1.71 -13.72 -4.40
N HIS A 57 2.96 -14.12 -4.66
CA HIS A 57 4.13 -13.26 -4.57
C HIS A 57 4.03 -12.04 -5.49
N GLN A 58 3.68 -12.25 -6.76
CA GLN A 58 3.48 -11.15 -7.72
C GLN A 58 2.37 -10.18 -7.29
N CYS A 59 1.29 -10.69 -6.69
CA CYS A 59 0.24 -9.84 -6.14
C CYS A 59 0.76 -9.01 -4.96
N MET A 60 1.54 -9.61 -4.06
CA MET A 60 2.15 -8.88 -2.94
C MET A 60 3.07 -7.76 -3.42
N GLU A 61 3.90 -8.01 -4.44
CA GLU A 61 4.77 -6.97 -5.01
C GLU A 61 3.99 -5.78 -5.55
N LYS A 62 2.89 -6.03 -6.28
CA LYS A 62 2.00 -4.97 -6.76
C LYS A 62 1.38 -4.18 -5.61
N CYS A 63 0.95 -4.84 -4.54
CA CYS A 63 0.42 -4.15 -3.36
C CYS A 63 1.48 -3.30 -2.65
N LYS A 64 2.74 -3.78 -2.55
CA LYS A 64 3.87 -3.01 -2.00
C LYS A 64 4.20 -1.78 -2.85
N LEU A 65 4.20 -1.91 -4.17
CA LEU A 65 4.37 -0.77 -5.09
C LEU A 65 3.27 0.28 -4.90
N LEU A 66 2.02 -0.18 -4.72
CA LEU A 66 0.89 0.71 -4.47
C LEU A 66 1.10 1.48 -3.15
N LEU A 67 1.47 0.79 -2.06
CA LEU A 67 1.80 1.44 -0.78
C LEU A 67 2.94 2.45 -0.89
N HIS A 68 3.98 2.13 -1.65
CA HIS A 68 5.10 3.04 -1.88
C HIS A 68 4.64 4.32 -2.58
N HIS A 69 3.91 4.17 -3.69
CA HIS A 69 3.36 5.29 -4.44
C HIS A 69 2.42 6.14 -3.57
N CYS A 70 1.64 5.51 -2.70
CA CYS A 70 0.77 6.21 -1.78
C CYS A 70 1.54 7.03 -0.73
N SER A 71 2.62 6.47 -0.19
CA SER A 71 3.52 7.14 0.76
C SER A 71 4.23 8.33 0.11
N GLU A 72 4.70 8.19 -1.13
CA GLU A 72 5.32 9.29 -1.89
C GLU A 72 4.33 10.40 -2.24
N SER A 73 3.09 10.05 -2.61
CA SER A 73 2.04 11.02 -2.90
C SER A 73 1.68 11.86 -1.67
N SER A 74 1.62 11.27 -0.47
CA SER A 74 1.43 12.03 0.79
C SER A 74 2.65 12.89 1.16
N LYS A 75 3.88 12.48 0.82
CA LYS A 75 5.09 13.28 1.06
C LYS A 75 5.20 14.47 0.11
N LEU A 76 4.78 14.33 -1.14
CA LEU A 76 4.81 15.42 -2.13
C LEU A 76 3.97 16.63 -1.67
N TYR A 77 2.85 16.41 -0.99
CA TYR A 77 2.05 17.50 -0.43
C TYR A 77 2.77 18.26 0.69
N LEU A 78 3.53 17.55 1.55
CA LEU A 78 4.32 18.17 2.61
C LEU A 78 5.48 19.01 2.05
N VAL A 79 6.13 18.56 0.97
CA VAL A 79 7.21 19.33 0.32
C VAL A 79 6.65 20.61 -0.33
N TYR A 80 5.46 20.53 -0.95
CA TYR A 80 4.82 21.71 -1.53
C TYR A 80 4.38 22.74 -0.49
N ILE A 81 4.07 22.32 0.75
CA ILE A 81 3.73 23.22 1.85
C ILE A 81 4.95 23.79 2.57
N ASN A 82 6.06 23.05 2.67
CA ASN A 82 7.28 23.48 3.37
C ASN A 82 8.26 24.27 2.48
N VAL A 83 7.98 24.41 1.18
CA VAL A 83 8.68 25.31 0.26
C VAL A 83 7.76 26.51 -0.05
N SER A 84 7.62 27.44 0.90
CA SER A 84 7.02 28.76 0.71
C SER A 84 7.53 29.74 1.77
#